data_AF-A0A368PJA6-F1
#
_entry.id   AF-A0A368PJA6-F1
#
_cell.length_a   1.000
_cell.length_b   1.000
_cell.length_c   1.000
_cell.angle_alpha   90.00
_cell.angle_beta   90.00
_cell.angle_gamma   90.00
#
_symmetry.space_group_name_H-M   'P 1'
#
loop_
_entity.id
_entity.type
_entity.pdbx_description
1 polymer ?
#
loop_
_entity_poly.entity_id
_entity_poly.type
_entity_poly.pdbx_seq_one_letter_code
_entity_poly.pdbx_strand_id
1 'polypeptide(L)'
;MPEPLRQTGNFKTSRPLRPSLHRFPCFAMQPGGGGAIRVLNVAEILSRGGAVPVQPRLINGRACRMLVTSVTGHLMELEFDDRFRRWHSCDPADLFHAPVRKSVPQDKQAIKQTLEEEARRCQWLVLWLDCDREGENIAYEVIDVCTGANSHLNIWRARFSALIDREIHESVQHLGRPNKLFADAVDARQEIDLRIGASFTRFQTMLLKDSFVIDVTGDDRNLVLSYGPCQGIHKTYYMHFPTLGFIVERFWEIQAHEPEEFWTINCTHTSDEGTASFGWICGHLFDYPSAVLLYEMCVEEPMATLEIQTIKNQDYHFLRNGSVVPLFSVGKKR
;
A
#
# COMPACT_ATOMS: atom_id res chain seq x y z
N MET A 1 44.64 25.04 12.11
CA MET A 1 45.34 25.24 10.82
C MET A 1 46.57 24.34 10.84
N PRO A 2 46.83 23.45 9.86
CA PRO A 2 46.13 23.13 8.60
C PRO A 2 45.51 21.69 8.56
N GLU A 3 44.29 21.55 8.05
CA GLU A 3 43.85 20.91 6.78
C GLU A 3 43.54 19.40 6.83
N PRO A 4 42.29 19.01 6.53
CA PRO A 4 41.99 17.75 5.88
C PRO A 4 41.53 17.97 4.43
N LEU A 5 42.04 17.09 3.57
CA LEU A 5 41.84 17.00 2.12
C LEU A 5 40.37 17.04 1.70
N ARG A 6 40.02 18.01 0.85
CA ARG A 6 38.79 18.03 0.05
C ARG A 6 38.86 16.98 -1.06
N GLN A 7 38.01 15.96 -0.99
CA GLN A 7 37.57 15.24 -2.19
C GLN A 7 36.24 15.82 -2.65
N THR A 8 36.29 16.52 -3.78
CA THR A 8 35.16 17.07 -4.51
C THR A 8 34.56 15.98 -5.40
N GLY A 9 33.65 15.18 -4.85
CA GLY A 9 32.79 14.27 -5.62
C GLY A 9 31.55 15.00 -6.14
N ASN A 10 31.59 15.45 -7.39
CA ASN A 10 30.43 15.97 -8.11
C ASN A 10 29.37 14.87 -8.31
N PHE A 11 28.42 14.73 -7.38
CA PHE A 11 27.17 14.02 -7.65
C PHE A 11 26.27 14.94 -8.49
N LYS A 12 26.35 14.79 -9.81
CA LYS A 12 25.35 15.31 -10.74
C LYS A 12 23.99 14.77 -10.30
N THR A 13 23.11 15.68 -9.88
CA THR A 13 21.69 15.45 -9.66
C THR A 13 21.10 14.80 -10.90
N SER A 14 20.76 13.52 -10.78
CA SER A 14 19.99 12.78 -11.78
C SER A 14 18.63 13.48 -11.92
N ARG A 15 18.35 13.94 -13.14
CA ARG A 15 17.06 14.53 -13.52
C ARG A 15 15.93 13.57 -13.12
N PRO A 16 14.79 14.07 -12.61
CA PRO A 16 13.62 13.23 -12.42
C PRO A 16 13.16 12.71 -13.78
N LEU A 17 13.12 11.38 -13.93
CA LEU A 17 12.53 10.69 -15.07
C LEU A 17 11.06 11.08 -15.16
N ARG A 18 10.72 11.92 -16.14
CA ARG A 18 9.33 12.15 -16.55
C ARG A 18 8.75 10.82 -17.05
N PRO A 19 7.59 10.36 -16.56
CA PRO A 19 6.86 9.29 -17.23
C PRO A 19 6.38 9.86 -18.58
N SER A 20 7.04 9.45 -19.67
CA SER A 20 6.59 9.82 -21.00
C SER A 20 5.37 8.97 -21.36
N LEU A 21 4.27 9.61 -21.76
CA LEU A 21 3.05 9.03 -22.38
C LEU A 21 3.31 8.19 -23.66
N HIS A 22 4.56 7.96 -24.02
CA HIS A 22 4.99 7.28 -25.26
C HIS A 22 5.23 5.78 -25.12
N ARG A 23 4.89 5.13 -23.99
CA ARG A 23 5.05 3.67 -23.80
C ARG A 23 3.87 2.82 -24.28
N PHE A 24 3.07 3.31 -25.23
CA PHE A 24 2.15 2.45 -25.98
C PHE A 24 2.78 2.11 -27.35
N PRO A 25 3.17 0.85 -27.60
CA PRO A 25 3.86 0.46 -28.84
C PRO A 25 2.96 0.72 -30.06
N CYS A 26 3.48 1.45 -31.04
CA CYS A 26 2.77 1.90 -32.23
C CYS A 26 2.98 0.89 -33.37
N PHE A 27 1.93 0.19 -33.79
CA PHE A 27 1.95 -0.63 -35.02
C PHE A 27 0.64 -0.48 -35.78
N ALA A 28 0.76 -0.18 -37.07
CA ALA A 28 -0.35 0.02 -38.00
C ALA A 28 -0.72 -1.30 -38.70
N MET A 29 -2.00 -1.65 -38.69
CA MET A 29 -2.60 -2.60 -39.63
C MET A 29 -3.79 -1.92 -40.32
N GLN A 30 -3.87 -2.05 -41.64
CA GLN A 30 -4.79 -1.30 -42.51
C GLN A 30 -6.27 -1.55 -42.18
N PRO A 31 -7.15 -0.52 -42.21
CA PRO A 31 -8.57 -0.68 -41.96
C PRO A 31 -9.34 -1.07 -43.24
N GLY A 32 -10.14 -2.14 -43.16
CA GLY A 32 -11.23 -2.43 -44.08
C GLY A 32 -12.43 -1.50 -43.83
N GLY A 33 -13.10 -1.10 -44.92
CA GLY A 33 -14.14 -0.07 -44.96
C GLY A 33 -15.35 -0.31 -44.05
N GLY A 34 -15.41 0.48 -42.98
CA GLY A 34 -16.55 0.69 -42.08
C GLY A 34 -16.17 1.84 -41.16
N GLY A 35 -17.06 2.82 -40.93
CA GLY A 35 -16.74 4.02 -40.17
C GLY A 35 -16.08 3.69 -38.82
N ALA A 36 -14.90 4.25 -38.57
CA ALA A 36 -14.10 3.87 -37.40
C ALA A 36 -14.76 4.30 -36.09
N ILE A 37 -14.89 3.38 -35.13
CA ILE A 37 -15.47 3.65 -33.82
C ILE A 37 -14.51 4.54 -33.02
N ARG A 38 -15.00 5.60 -32.36
CA ARG A 38 -14.20 6.43 -31.45
C ARG A 38 -14.23 5.83 -30.05
N VAL A 39 -13.05 5.55 -29.52
CA VAL A 39 -12.85 4.88 -28.23
C VAL A 39 -12.05 5.78 -27.30
N LEU A 40 -12.64 6.14 -26.17
CA LEU A 40 -11.97 6.85 -25.08
C LEU A 40 -11.29 5.83 -24.18
N ASN A 41 -9.98 5.95 -23.99
CA ASN A 41 -9.18 5.09 -23.13
C ASN A 41 -8.71 5.94 -21.94
N VAL A 42 -9.03 5.53 -20.72
CA VAL A 42 -8.65 6.26 -19.50
C VAL A 42 -7.74 5.38 -18.65
N ALA A 43 -6.51 5.83 -18.42
CA ALA A 43 -5.51 5.16 -17.59
C ALA A 43 -5.24 5.93 -16.28
N GLU A 44 -4.59 5.27 -15.33
CA GLU A 44 -4.08 5.93 -14.13
C GLU A 44 -2.63 6.35 -14.36
N ILE A 45 -2.31 7.64 -14.16
CA ILE A 45 -0.93 8.15 -14.28
C ILE A 45 -0.62 9.07 -13.10
N LEU A 46 0.57 8.91 -12.52
CA LEU A 46 1.14 9.77 -11.46
C LEU A 46 1.49 11.20 -11.92
N SER A 47 1.28 11.54 -13.19
CA SER A 47 1.62 12.84 -13.78
C SER A 47 0.58 13.29 -14.80
N ARG A 48 0.17 14.56 -14.70
CA ARG A 48 -0.85 15.19 -15.54
C ARG A 48 -0.49 15.07 -17.03
N GLY A 49 -1.36 14.43 -17.82
CA GLY A 49 -1.26 14.34 -19.27
C GLY A 49 -2.59 14.71 -19.91
N GLY A 50 -2.54 15.50 -20.99
CA GLY A 50 -3.71 15.75 -21.84
C GLY A 50 -4.06 14.55 -22.71
N ALA A 51 -5.25 14.54 -23.29
CA ALA A 51 -5.67 13.48 -24.20
C ALA A 51 -4.80 13.45 -25.47
N VAL A 52 -4.25 12.28 -25.79
CA VAL A 52 -3.42 12.05 -26.97
C VAL A 52 -4.15 11.12 -27.95
N PRO A 53 -4.42 11.56 -29.19
CA PRO A 53 -4.95 10.67 -30.22
C PRO A 53 -3.88 9.68 -30.66
N VAL A 54 -4.25 8.40 -30.74
CA VAL A 54 -3.39 7.31 -31.20
C VAL A 54 -3.87 6.83 -32.57
N GLN A 55 -2.95 6.29 -33.37
CA GLN A 55 -3.28 5.75 -34.70
C GLN A 55 -4.42 4.72 -34.65
N PRO A 56 -5.19 4.58 -35.74
CA PRO A 56 -6.31 3.64 -35.79
C PRO A 56 -5.84 2.22 -35.47
N ARG A 57 -6.55 1.54 -34.57
CA ARG A 57 -6.31 0.13 -34.22
C ARG A 57 -7.56 -0.70 -34.45
N LEU A 58 -7.37 -2.00 -34.62
CA LEU A 58 -8.46 -2.97 -34.67
C LEU A 58 -8.76 -3.45 -33.24
N ILE A 59 -10.00 -3.25 -32.78
CA ILE A 59 -10.54 -3.92 -31.59
C ILE A 59 -11.61 -4.88 -32.08
N ASN A 60 -11.48 -6.19 -31.80
CA ASN A 60 -12.41 -7.23 -32.25
C ASN A 60 -12.76 -7.13 -33.75
N GLY A 61 -11.75 -6.87 -34.59
CA GLY A 61 -11.91 -6.76 -36.05
C GLY A 61 -12.56 -5.47 -36.56
N ARG A 62 -12.89 -4.49 -35.69
CA ARG A 62 -13.42 -3.18 -36.11
C ARG A 62 -12.35 -2.10 -36.07
N ALA A 63 -12.25 -1.30 -37.12
CA ALA A 63 -11.40 -0.12 -37.13
C ALA A 63 -11.85 0.86 -36.04
N CYS A 64 -10.93 1.25 -35.16
CA CYS A 64 -11.21 2.14 -34.04
C CYS A 64 -10.19 3.28 -34.00
N ARG A 65 -10.66 4.50 -33.78
CA ARG A 65 -9.82 5.66 -33.43
C ARG A 65 -9.72 5.74 -31.91
N MET A 66 -8.52 5.47 -31.39
CA MET A 66 -8.26 5.51 -29.96
C MET A 66 -7.84 6.90 -29.53
N LEU A 67 -8.50 7.42 -28.51
CA LEU A 67 -8.07 8.58 -27.75
C LEU A 67 -7.66 8.10 -26.36
N VAL A 68 -6.45 8.45 -25.92
CA VAL A 68 -5.93 8.02 -24.62
C VAL A 68 -5.78 9.23 -23.73
N THR A 69 -6.35 9.17 -22.54
CA THR A 69 -6.24 10.19 -21.49
C THR A 69 -5.99 9.49 -20.15
N SER A 70 -5.78 10.28 -19.09
CA SER A 70 -5.50 9.74 -17.76
C SER A 70 -6.12 10.55 -16.63
N VAL A 71 -6.35 9.86 -15.51
CA VAL A 71 -6.63 10.48 -14.21
C VAL A 71 -5.41 10.37 -13.30
N THR A 72 -5.38 11.19 -12.24
CA THR A 72 -4.31 11.18 -11.22
C THR A 72 -4.90 10.80 -9.88
N GLY A 73 -4.84 9.50 -9.55
CA GLY A 73 -5.53 8.92 -8.39
C GLY A 73 -7.06 9.07 -8.48
N HIS A 74 -7.72 9.07 -7.31
CA HIS A 74 -9.17 9.33 -7.20
C HIS A 74 -9.56 10.66 -7.84
N LEU A 75 -10.58 10.63 -8.69
CA LEU A 75 -11.18 11.79 -9.32
C LEU A 75 -12.17 12.49 -8.39
N MET A 76 -12.83 11.75 -7.50
CA MET A 76 -13.81 12.27 -6.54
C MET A 76 -13.34 12.15 -5.09
N GLU A 77 -13.90 13.00 -4.24
CA GLU A 77 -13.70 12.97 -2.80
C GLU A 77 -15.06 12.88 -2.10
N LEU A 78 -15.13 12.03 -1.06
CA LEU A 78 -16.32 11.85 -0.24
C LEU A 78 -16.27 12.83 0.94
N GLU A 79 -17.30 13.66 1.07
CA GLU A 79 -17.35 14.70 2.10
C GLU A 79 -18.75 14.80 2.70
N PHE A 80 -18.84 15.31 3.93
CA PHE A 80 -20.12 15.70 4.50
C PHE A 80 -20.71 16.90 3.75
N ASP A 81 -22.03 17.00 3.78
CA ASP A 81 -22.73 18.23 3.39
C ASP A 81 -22.15 19.47 4.10
N ASP A 82 -22.19 20.62 3.42
CA ASP A 82 -21.55 21.87 3.89
C ASP A 82 -21.98 22.30 5.30
N ARG A 83 -23.22 21.96 5.69
CA ARG A 83 -23.77 22.24 7.02
C ARG A 83 -23.08 21.46 8.15
N PHE A 84 -22.44 20.32 7.87
CA PHE A 84 -21.76 19.45 8.84
C PHE A 84 -20.23 19.52 8.73
N ARG A 85 -19.69 20.25 7.75
CA ARG A 85 -18.23 20.37 7.51
C ARG A 85 -17.52 21.16 8.61
N ARG A 86 -18.16 22.16 9.20
CA ARG A 86 -17.55 22.96 10.28
C ARG A 86 -17.57 22.18 11.58
N TRP A 87 -16.47 22.23 12.34
CA TRP A 87 -16.32 21.44 13.55
C TRP A 87 -17.39 21.74 14.61
N HIS A 88 -17.74 23.02 14.79
CA HIS A 88 -18.74 23.49 15.76
C HIS A 88 -20.16 23.60 15.18
N SER A 89 -20.44 22.99 14.03
CA SER A 89 -21.76 23.10 13.37
C SER A 89 -22.77 22.02 13.75
N CYS A 90 -22.31 20.93 14.37
CA CYS A 90 -23.13 19.79 14.75
C CYS A 90 -22.47 19.05 15.92
N ASP A 91 -23.25 18.20 16.61
CA ASP A 91 -22.68 17.27 17.56
C ASP A 91 -21.87 16.20 16.80
N PRO A 92 -20.67 15.79 17.28
CA PRO A 92 -19.90 14.72 16.66
C PRO A 92 -20.69 13.42 16.45
N ALA A 93 -21.68 13.09 17.29
CA ALA A 93 -22.54 11.92 17.14
C ALA A 93 -23.47 12.02 15.91
N ASP A 94 -23.87 13.23 15.50
CA ASP A 94 -24.73 13.43 14.33
C ASP A 94 -24.04 13.01 13.02
N LEU A 95 -22.70 13.00 12.99
CA LEU A 95 -21.91 12.63 11.81
C LEU A 95 -22.08 11.16 11.40
N PHE A 96 -22.54 10.28 12.29
CA PHE A 96 -22.89 8.91 11.93
C PHE A 96 -24.09 8.82 10.98
N HIS A 97 -24.98 9.81 11.01
CA HIS A 97 -26.19 9.87 10.18
C HIS A 97 -26.17 11.01 9.18
N ALA A 98 -25.20 11.92 9.26
CA ALA A 98 -25.08 13.05 8.36
C ALA A 98 -24.97 12.58 6.88
N PRO A 99 -25.66 13.24 5.94
CA PRO A 99 -25.51 12.95 4.52
C PRO A 99 -24.08 13.25 4.05
N VAL A 100 -23.57 12.33 3.23
CA VAL A 100 -22.27 12.43 2.55
C VAL A 100 -22.49 12.53 1.04
N ARG A 101 -21.61 13.27 0.37
CA ARG A 101 -21.64 13.45 -1.08
C ARG A 101 -20.26 13.21 -1.65
N LYS A 102 -20.21 12.52 -2.80
CA LYS A 102 -19.00 12.47 -3.63
C LYS A 102 -19.00 13.64 -4.59
N SER A 103 -17.88 14.36 -4.66
CA SER A 103 -17.73 15.47 -5.60
C SER A 103 -16.31 15.57 -6.12
N VAL A 104 -16.15 16.14 -7.32
CA VAL A 104 -14.83 16.39 -7.90
C VAL A 104 -14.24 17.65 -7.26
N PRO A 105 -13.08 17.56 -6.59
CA PRO A 105 -12.44 18.72 -5.97
C PRO A 105 -11.97 19.73 -7.02
N GLN A 106 -11.78 20.98 -6.61
CA GLN A 106 -11.54 22.10 -7.53
C GLN A 106 -10.27 21.90 -8.39
N ASP A 107 -9.23 21.28 -7.84
CA ASP A 107 -7.96 21.01 -8.51
C ASP A 107 -8.07 19.94 -9.62
N LYS A 108 -9.12 19.10 -9.58
CA LYS A 108 -9.39 18.03 -10.57
C LYS A 108 -10.50 18.40 -11.58
N GLN A 109 -11.09 19.60 -11.49
CA GLN A 109 -12.14 20.04 -12.40
C GLN A 109 -11.70 20.07 -13.87
N ALA A 110 -10.45 20.42 -14.16
CA ALA A 110 -9.93 20.39 -15.52
C ALA A 110 -9.90 18.97 -16.12
N ILE A 111 -9.60 17.95 -15.29
CA ILE A 111 -9.62 16.55 -15.70
C ILE A 111 -11.06 16.12 -15.99
N LYS A 112 -12.01 16.46 -15.10
CA LYS A 112 -13.43 16.21 -15.31
C LYS A 112 -13.93 16.81 -16.63
N GLN A 113 -13.65 18.09 -16.90
CA GLN A 113 -14.04 18.76 -18.15
C GLN A 113 -13.49 18.04 -19.38
N THR A 114 -12.20 17.65 -19.35
CA THR A 114 -11.57 16.89 -20.43
C THR A 114 -12.28 15.55 -20.65
N LEU A 115 -12.63 14.82 -19.59
CA LEU A 115 -13.36 13.55 -19.70
C LEU A 115 -14.75 13.76 -20.30
N GLU A 116 -15.50 14.76 -19.87
CA GLU A 116 -16.84 15.06 -20.40
C GLU A 116 -16.80 15.46 -21.89
N GLU A 117 -15.85 16.29 -22.29
CA GLU A 117 -15.68 16.72 -23.69
C GLU A 117 -15.36 15.55 -24.63
N GLU A 118 -14.47 14.67 -24.20
CA GLU A 118 -14.05 13.52 -24.99
C GLU A 118 -15.09 12.40 -24.96
N ALA A 119 -15.80 12.21 -23.85
CA ALA A 119 -16.92 11.28 -23.71
C ALA A 119 -18.05 11.59 -24.71
N ARG A 120 -18.38 12.87 -24.93
CA ARG A 120 -19.40 13.29 -25.93
C ARG A 120 -19.05 12.88 -27.36
N ARG A 121 -17.75 12.74 -27.65
CA ARG A 121 -17.24 12.42 -28.99
C ARG A 121 -17.03 10.92 -29.20
N CYS A 122 -16.99 10.13 -28.14
CA CYS A 122 -16.70 8.71 -28.18
C CYS A 122 -17.98 7.85 -28.11
N GLN A 123 -17.90 6.64 -28.63
CA GLN A 123 -18.97 5.65 -28.53
C GLN A 123 -18.64 4.62 -27.43
N TRP A 124 -17.36 4.32 -27.24
CA TRP A 124 -16.88 3.35 -26.26
C TRP A 124 -15.95 4.03 -25.26
N LEU A 125 -16.00 3.56 -24.01
CA LEU A 125 -15.08 3.91 -22.93
C LEU A 125 -14.35 2.63 -22.51
N VAL A 126 -13.02 2.62 -22.54
CA VAL A 126 -12.18 1.50 -22.10
C VAL A 126 -11.32 1.96 -20.92
N LEU A 127 -11.45 1.25 -19.80
CA LEU A 127 -10.80 1.57 -18.54
C LEU A 127 -9.50 0.78 -18.38
N TRP A 128 -8.40 1.50 -18.25
CA TRP A 128 -7.01 1.01 -18.14
C TRP A 128 -6.39 1.36 -16.78
N LEU A 129 -7.22 1.39 -15.73
CA LEU A 129 -6.78 1.65 -14.35
C LEU A 129 -6.14 0.39 -13.75
N ASP A 130 -5.45 0.54 -12.62
CA ASP A 130 -4.81 -0.59 -11.95
C ASP A 130 -5.83 -1.67 -11.56
N CYS A 131 -5.43 -2.94 -11.63
CA CYS A 131 -6.34 -4.08 -11.47
C CYS A 131 -6.51 -4.52 -10.01
N ASP A 132 -6.81 -3.56 -9.13
CA ASP A 132 -7.16 -3.78 -7.74
C ASP A 132 -8.50 -3.13 -7.37
N ARG A 133 -8.86 -3.13 -6.08
CA ARG A 133 -10.15 -2.55 -5.63
C ARG A 133 -10.18 -1.03 -5.78
N GLU A 134 -9.07 -0.34 -5.56
CA GLU A 134 -8.99 1.12 -5.67
C GLU A 134 -9.11 1.54 -7.15
N GLY A 135 -8.43 0.85 -8.05
CA GLY A 135 -8.55 1.06 -9.49
C GLY A 135 -9.95 0.78 -10.03
N GLU A 136 -10.68 -0.20 -9.47
CA GLU A 136 -12.10 -0.39 -9.79
C GLU A 136 -12.98 0.77 -9.26
N ASN A 137 -12.69 1.32 -8.07
CA ASN A 137 -13.40 2.48 -7.55
C ASN A 137 -13.19 3.72 -8.43
N ILE A 138 -11.95 4.02 -8.81
CA ILE A 138 -11.61 5.10 -9.74
C ILE A 138 -12.29 4.86 -11.10
N ALA A 139 -12.43 3.60 -11.54
CA ALA A 139 -13.15 3.26 -12.77
C ALA A 139 -14.60 3.75 -12.71
N TYR A 140 -15.29 3.52 -11.60
CA TYR A 140 -16.66 4.00 -11.43
C TYR A 140 -16.76 5.52 -11.31
N GLU A 141 -15.79 6.19 -10.70
CA GLU A 141 -15.74 7.66 -10.71
C GLU A 141 -15.62 8.22 -12.13
N VAL A 142 -14.78 7.60 -12.97
CA VAL A 142 -14.63 7.98 -14.39
C VAL A 142 -15.90 7.67 -15.18
N ILE A 143 -16.53 6.50 -14.93
CA ILE A 143 -17.80 6.12 -15.55
C ILE A 143 -18.88 7.15 -15.24
N ASP A 144 -19.04 7.56 -13.99
CA ASP A 144 -20.08 8.50 -13.57
C ASP A 144 -19.93 9.85 -14.29
N VAL A 145 -18.69 10.36 -14.39
CA VAL A 145 -18.41 11.60 -15.14
C VAL A 145 -18.69 11.43 -16.64
N CYS A 146 -18.20 10.34 -17.25
CA CYS A 146 -18.35 10.12 -18.69
C CYS A 146 -19.81 9.88 -19.09
N THR A 147 -20.55 9.09 -18.33
CA THR A 147 -21.96 8.76 -18.59
C THR A 147 -22.88 9.94 -18.32
N GLY A 148 -22.53 10.82 -17.38
CA GLY A 148 -23.20 12.11 -17.19
C GLY A 148 -23.12 13.02 -18.43
N ALA A 149 -22.05 12.90 -19.22
CA ALA A 149 -21.90 13.62 -20.49
C ALA A 149 -22.46 12.87 -21.71
N ASN A 150 -22.44 11.53 -21.69
CA ASN A 150 -22.94 10.66 -22.74
C ASN A 150 -23.44 9.31 -22.19
N SER A 151 -24.76 9.18 -22.00
CA SER A 151 -25.40 7.98 -21.44
C SER A 151 -25.39 6.76 -22.38
N HIS A 152 -25.02 6.93 -23.65
CA HIS A 152 -24.97 5.84 -24.64
C HIS A 152 -23.58 5.20 -24.77
N LEU A 153 -22.63 5.55 -23.89
CA LEU A 153 -21.30 4.99 -23.90
C LEU A 153 -21.31 3.49 -23.59
N ASN A 154 -20.61 2.71 -24.41
CA ASN A 154 -20.35 1.31 -24.13
C ASN A 154 -19.07 1.17 -23.29
N ILE A 155 -19.23 0.72 -22.03
CA ILE A 155 -18.15 0.72 -21.03
C ILE A 155 -17.45 -0.64 -20.98
N TRP A 156 -16.13 -0.63 -21.09
CA TRP A 156 -15.28 -1.81 -21.08
C TRP A 156 -14.15 -1.64 -20.07
N ARG A 157 -13.67 -2.77 -19.54
CA ARG A 157 -12.59 -2.85 -18.57
C ARG A 157 -11.46 -3.73 -19.13
N ALA A 158 -10.27 -3.15 -19.30
CA ALA A 158 -9.06 -3.92 -19.60
C ALA A 158 -8.48 -4.48 -18.29
N ARG A 159 -7.98 -5.72 -18.32
CA ARG A 159 -7.40 -6.39 -17.16
C ARG A 159 -5.98 -6.86 -17.46
N PHE A 160 -5.02 -6.34 -16.72
CA PHE A 160 -3.60 -6.63 -16.85
C PHE A 160 -2.93 -6.66 -15.48
N SER A 161 -1.85 -7.43 -15.35
CA SER A 161 -1.03 -7.57 -14.14
C SER A 161 0.30 -6.83 -14.26
N ALA A 162 0.80 -6.63 -15.49
CA ALA A 162 1.99 -5.87 -15.78
C ALA A 162 1.86 -5.04 -17.06
N LEU A 163 2.62 -3.94 -17.13
CA LEU A 163 2.70 -3.06 -18.30
C LEU A 163 3.67 -3.65 -19.35
N ILE A 164 3.32 -4.81 -19.90
CA ILE A 164 4.09 -5.54 -20.92
C ILE A 164 3.25 -5.62 -22.20
N ASP A 165 3.86 -5.37 -23.36
CA ASP A 165 3.18 -5.31 -24.67
C ASP A 165 2.25 -6.50 -24.92
N ARG A 166 2.75 -7.73 -24.70
CA ARG A 166 1.97 -8.96 -24.85
C ARG A 166 0.68 -8.94 -24.01
N GLU A 167 0.78 -8.53 -22.75
CA GLU A 167 -0.34 -8.55 -21.81
C GLU A 167 -1.35 -7.43 -22.12
N ILE A 168 -0.87 -6.25 -22.51
CA ILE A 168 -1.73 -5.18 -23.01
C ILE A 168 -2.48 -5.61 -24.26
N HIS A 169 -1.81 -6.29 -25.21
CA HIS A 169 -2.45 -6.79 -26.42
C HIS A 169 -3.53 -7.83 -26.10
N GLU A 170 -3.22 -8.78 -25.23
CA GLU A 170 -4.17 -9.79 -24.76
C GLU A 170 -5.38 -9.15 -24.07
N SER A 171 -5.15 -8.10 -23.28
CA SER A 171 -6.21 -7.33 -22.59
C SER A 171 -7.17 -6.64 -23.55
N VAL A 172 -6.68 -6.10 -24.67
CA VAL A 172 -7.53 -5.46 -25.70
C VAL A 172 -8.47 -6.47 -26.36
N GLN A 173 -8.02 -7.71 -26.55
CA GLN A 173 -8.83 -8.76 -27.18
C GLN A 173 -9.86 -9.36 -26.20
N HIS A 174 -9.58 -9.29 -24.89
CA HIS A 174 -10.42 -9.88 -23.83
C HIS A 174 -11.00 -8.82 -22.89
N LEU A 175 -11.59 -7.76 -23.45
CA LEU A 175 -12.24 -6.72 -22.66
C LEU A 175 -13.44 -7.27 -21.87
N GLY A 176 -13.47 -6.96 -20.57
CA GLY A 176 -14.55 -7.33 -19.65
C GLY A 176 -15.43 -6.14 -19.27
N ARG A 177 -16.34 -6.36 -18.32
CA ARG A 177 -17.09 -5.29 -17.65
C ARG A 177 -16.42 -4.92 -16.31
N PRO A 178 -16.49 -3.64 -15.89
CA PRO A 178 -16.02 -3.22 -14.57
C PRO A 178 -16.86 -3.87 -13.46
N ASN A 179 -16.27 -4.13 -12.30
CA ASN A 179 -16.92 -4.83 -11.19
C ASN A 179 -17.44 -3.86 -10.13
N LYS A 180 -18.76 -3.61 -10.12
CA LYS A 180 -19.38 -2.65 -9.19
C LYS A 180 -19.19 -3.05 -7.72
N LEU A 181 -19.18 -4.36 -7.42
CA LEU A 181 -19.05 -4.84 -6.04
C LEU A 181 -17.69 -4.48 -5.41
N PHE A 182 -16.62 -4.40 -6.21
CA PHE A 182 -15.32 -3.96 -5.70
C PHE A 182 -15.28 -2.46 -5.45
N ALA A 183 -15.89 -1.66 -6.32
CA ALA A 183 -16.04 -0.22 -6.10
C ALA A 183 -16.91 0.07 -4.87
N ASP A 184 -18.04 -0.63 -4.71
CA ASP A 184 -18.95 -0.46 -3.58
C ASP A 184 -18.28 -0.83 -2.24
N ALA A 185 -17.40 -1.84 -2.24
CA ALA A 185 -16.62 -2.19 -1.06
C ALA A 185 -15.64 -1.07 -0.66
N VAL A 186 -15.03 -0.39 -1.63
CA VAL A 186 -14.17 0.78 -1.38
C VAL A 186 -15.01 1.97 -0.91
N ASP A 187 -16.17 2.21 -1.53
CA ASP A 187 -17.10 3.27 -1.12
C ASP A 187 -17.54 3.10 0.34
N ALA A 188 -17.94 1.87 0.70
CA ALA A 188 -18.32 1.54 2.08
C ALA A 188 -17.14 1.77 3.05
N ARG A 189 -15.92 1.38 2.69
CA ARG A 189 -14.73 1.63 3.51
C ARG A 189 -14.48 3.13 3.69
N GLN A 190 -14.50 3.91 2.59
CA GLN A 190 -14.31 5.36 2.62
C GLN A 190 -15.34 6.06 3.51
N GLU A 191 -16.61 5.65 3.43
CA GLU A 191 -17.68 6.21 4.27
C GLU A 191 -17.50 5.85 5.75
N ILE A 192 -17.16 4.60 6.07
CA ILE A 192 -16.87 4.16 7.44
C ILE A 192 -15.69 4.95 8.00
N ASP A 193 -14.60 5.05 7.26
CA ASP A 193 -13.39 5.79 7.66
C ASP A 193 -13.69 7.28 7.89
N LEU A 194 -14.49 7.89 7.01
CA LEU A 194 -14.91 9.30 7.13
C LEU A 194 -15.78 9.51 8.37
N ARG A 195 -16.84 8.70 8.54
CA ARG A 195 -17.79 8.85 9.65
C ARG A 195 -17.12 8.61 10.99
N ILE A 196 -16.45 7.49 11.15
CA ILE A 196 -15.78 7.13 12.40
C ILE A 196 -14.64 8.12 12.66
N GLY A 197 -13.80 8.38 11.66
CA GLY A 197 -12.65 9.26 11.80
C GLY A 197 -13.06 10.68 12.19
N ALA A 198 -14.02 11.28 11.50
CA ALA A 198 -14.47 12.63 11.79
C ALA A 198 -15.17 12.73 13.15
N SER A 199 -16.04 11.78 13.49
CA SER A 199 -16.79 11.80 14.76
C SER A 199 -15.85 11.73 15.97
N PHE A 200 -14.97 10.73 16.02
CA PHE A 200 -14.07 10.54 17.14
C PHE A 200 -12.97 11.61 17.20
N THR A 201 -12.43 12.04 16.06
CA THR A 201 -11.43 13.13 16.00
C THR A 201 -12.01 14.42 16.59
N ARG A 202 -13.23 14.81 16.18
CA ARG A 202 -13.88 16.02 16.70
C ARG A 202 -14.19 15.88 18.18
N PHE A 203 -14.80 14.77 18.58
CA PHE A 203 -15.13 14.51 19.98
C PHE A 203 -13.90 14.62 20.90
N GLN A 204 -12.81 13.90 20.59
CA GLN A 204 -11.60 13.91 21.41
C GLN A 204 -10.93 15.27 21.43
N THR A 205 -10.79 15.90 20.25
CA THR A 205 -10.13 17.19 20.16
C THR A 205 -10.91 18.27 20.92
N MET A 206 -12.25 18.28 20.85
CA MET A 206 -13.07 19.24 21.61
C MET A 206 -13.02 18.96 23.12
N LEU A 207 -13.22 17.71 23.52
CA LEU A 207 -13.21 17.32 24.95
C LEU A 207 -11.88 17.66 25.65
N LEU A 208 -10.75 17.42 24.97
CA LEU A 208 -9.42 17.61 25.56
C LEU A 208 -8.94 19.05 25.47
N LYS A 209 -9.34 19.82 24.45
CA LYS A 209 -9.08 21.27 24.39
C LYS A 209 -9.74 22.01 25.55
N ASP A 210 -10.94 21.58 25.95
CA ASP A 210 -11.66 22.20 27.06
C ASP A 210 -11.08 21.80 28.43
N SER A 211 -10.42 20.63 28.51
CA SER A 211 -9.91 20.05 29.76
C SER A 211 -8.45 20.40 30.06
N PHE A 212 -7.63 20.69 29.05
CA PHE A 212 -6.19 20.94 29.21
C PHE A 212 -5.72 22.15 28.41
N VAL A 213 -4.94 23.03 29.05
CA VAL A 213 -4.11 24.01 28.33
C VAL A 213 -2.93 23.24 27.74
N ILE A 214 -3.09 22.75 26.52
CA ILE A 214 -2.00 22.05 25.83
C ILE A 214 -1.05 23.12 25.28
N ASP A 215 -0.11 23.54 26.13
CA ASP A 215 0.95 24.49 25.80
C ASP A 215 2.01 23.78 24.94
N VAL A 216 1.73 23.66 23.65
CA VAL A 216 2.74 23.16 22.71
C VAL A 216 3.65 24.35 22.40
N THR A 217 4.86 24.32 22.95
CA THR A 217 5.92 25.27 22.62
C THR A 217 6.29 25.15 21.13
N GLY A 218 5.58 25.91 20.28
CA GLY A 218 5.76 25.93 18.83
C GLY A 218 4.51 26.50 18.15
N ASP A 219 4.70 27.43 17.21
CA ASP A 219 3.74 28.42 16.66
C ASP A 219 2.39 27.93 16.04
N ASP A 220 1.96 26.67 16.21
CA ASP A 220 0.75 26.15 15.58
C ASP A 220 -0.43 25.99 16.56
N ARG A 221 -1.25 27.05 16.66
CA ARG A 221 -2.44 27.16 17.52
C ARG A 221 -3.63 26.25 17.16
N ASN A 222 -3.43 25.01 16.70
CA ASN A 222 -4.53 24.06 16.52
C ASN A 222 -4.06 22.60 16.59
N LEU A 223 -3.78 22.12 17.79
CA LEU A 223 -3.61 20.69 18.00
C LEU A 223 -4.92 19.95 17.64
N VAL A 224 -4.83 19.02 16.69
CA VAL A 224 -5.91 18.12 16.29
C VAL A 224 -5.53 16.71 16.69
N LEU A 225 -6.33 16.10 17.56
CA LEU A 225 -6.17 14.71 17.97
C LEU A 225 -6.96 13.84 17.01
N SER A 226 -6.26 13.29 16.02
CA SER A 226 -6.86 12.49 14.97
C SER A 226 -7.14 11.06 15.41
N TYR A 227 -8.28 10.55 14.99
CA TYR A 227 -8.72 9.17 15.18
C TYR A 227 -9.00 8.54 13.82
N GLY A 228 -8.57 7.28 13.65
CA GLY A 228 -8.93 6.48 12.50
C GLY A 228 -9.11 5.02 12.86
N PRO A 229 -10.16 4.34 12.32
CA PRO A 229 -10.43 2.93 12.62
C PRO A 229 -9.31 1.98 12.16
N CYS A 230 -8.46 2.40 11.22
CA CYS A 230 -7.29 1.63 10.79
C CYS A 230 -6.00 2.42 10.59
N GLN A 231 -5.93 3.71 10.98
CA GLN A 231 -5.05 4.66 10.29
C GLN A 231 -3.58 4.22 10.14
N GLY A 232 -3.12 4.30 8.89
CA GLY A 232 -1.74 4.52 8.51
C GLY A 232 -1.50 6.04 8.37
N ILE A 233 -0.45 6.49 9.03
CA ILE A 233 0.37 7.71 8.86
C ILE A 233 -0.21 8.81 7.95
N HIS A 234 -0.70 9.90 8.56
CA HIS A 234 -0.16 11.25 8.29
C HIS A 234 -0.40 12.20 9.47
N LYS A 235 0.69 12.83 9.91
CA LYS A 235 0.87 13.91 10.91
C LYS A 235 -0.37 14.43 11.65
N THR A 236 -0.54 14.02 12.91
CA THR A 236 -0.69 14.85 14.15
C THR A 236 -1.19 13.94 15.28
N TYR A 237 -0.56 14.09 16.46
CA TYR A 237 -0.66 13.33 17.71
C TYR A 237 -1.83 12.34 17.85
N TYR A 238 -1.43 11.09 18.09
CA TYR A 238 -2.21 9.88 17.82
C TYR A 238 -3.01 9.40 19.03
N MET A 239 -4.31 9.15 18.83
CA MET A 239 -5.04 8.13 19.59
C MET A 239 -5.47 7.02 18.61
N HIS A 240 -4.69 5.92 18.57
CA HIS A 240 -4.86 4.79 17.64
C HIS A 240 -5.10 3.51 18.44
N PHE A 241 -6.18 2.76 18.15
CA PHE A 241 -6.51 1.58 18.94
C PHE A 241 -5.78 0.27 18.51
N PRO A 242 -5.50 -0.03 17.22
CA PRO A 242 -4.78 -1.27 16.88
C PRO A 242 -3.29 -1.10 16.48
N THR A 243 -2.95 -0.21 15.54
CA THR A 243 -1.56 -0.14 15.01
C THR A 243 -0.58 0.48 16.01
N LEU A 244 -0.95 1.61 16.62
CA LEU A 244 -0.18 2.18 17.73
C LEU A 244 -0.25 1.26 18.95
N GLY A 245 -1.38 0.56 19.14
CA GLY A 245 -1.54 -0.48 20.14
C GLY A 245 -0.38 -1.46 20.13
N PHE A 246 -0.01 -2.02 18.97
CA PHE A 246 1.15 -2.93 18.89
C PHE A 246 2.49 -2.29 19.29
N ILE A 247 2.69 -1.00 19.00
CA ILE A 247 3.92 -0.30 19.37
C ILE A 247 3.95 -0.07 20.88
N VAL A 248 2.85 0.40 21.46
CA VAL A 248 2.71 0.68 22.89
C VAL A 248 2.76 -0.62 23.70
N GLU A 249 2.08 -1.67 23.24
CA GLU A 249 2.11 -3.00 23.83
C GLU A 249 3.54 -3.54 23.86
N ARG A 250 4.25 -3.53 22.72
CA ARG A 250 5.66 -3.93 22.68
C ARG A 250 6.54 -3.06 23.56
N PHE A 251 6.27 -1.77 23.65
CA PHE A 251 6.99 -0.88 24.56
C PHE A 251 6.77 -1.28 26.02
N TRP A 252 5.53 -1.55 26.43
CA TRP A 252 5.22 -2.01 27.79
C TRP A 252 5.78 -3.40 28.09
N GLU A 253 5.74 -4.33 27.14
CA GLU A 253 6.40 -5.65 27.25
C GLU A 253 7.90 -5.47 27.54
N ILE A 254 8.57 -4.55 26.84
CA ILE A 254 9.99 -4.26 27.06
C ILE A 254 10.23 -3.60 28.42
N GLN A 255 9.37 -2.67 28.84
CA GLN A 255 9.51 -1.99 30.14
C GLN A 255 9.22 -2.91 31.33
N ALA A 256 8.27 -3.84 31.17
CA ALA A 256 7.91 -4.82 32.18
C ALA A 256 8.81 -6.07 32.15
N HIS A 257 9.72 -6.18 31.18
CA HIS A 257 10.65 -7.29 31.11
C HIS A 257 11.70 -7.17 32.21
N GLU A 258 11.65 -8.10 33.16
CA GLU A 258 12.70 -8.29 34.15
C GLU A 258 13.67 -9.37 33.63
N PRO A 259 14.93 -9.02 33.31
CA PRO A 259 15.91 -10.00 32.86
C PRO A 259 16.25 -10.98 33.99
N GLU A 260 16.17 -12.27 33.69
CA GLU A 260 16.55 -13.34 34.63
C GLU A 260 17.94 -13.87 34.28
N GLU A 261 18.78 -14.08 35.29
CA GLU A 261 20.08 -14.73 35.11
C GLU A 261 19.88 -16.21 34.79
N PHE A 262 20.63 -16.70 33.82
CA PHE A 262 20.66 -18.12 33.47
C PHE A 262 22.09 -18.59 33.22
N TRP A 263 22.30 -19.89 33.42
CA TRP A 263 23.59 -20.54 33.30
C TRP A 263 23.50 -21.67 32.27
N THR A 264 24.55 -21.82 31.48
CA THR A 264 24.70 -22.91 30.51
C THR A 264 26.11 -23.48 30.60
N ILE A 265 26.26 -24.77 30.34
CA ILE A 265 27.54 -25.47 30.35
C ILE A 265 28.03 -25.60 28.91
N ASN A 266 29.06 -24.83 28.54
CA ASN A 266 29.67 -24.93 27.22
C ASN A 266 30.89 -25.85 27.28
N CYS A 267 30.88 -26.90 26.45
CA CYS A 267 32.01 -27.79 26.28
C CYS A 267 32.67 -27.52 24.92
N THR A 268 33.99 -27.34 24.90
CA THR A 268 34.76 -27.11 23.67
C THR A 268 35.89 -28.11 23.56
N HIS A 269 36.08 -28.68 22.37
CA HIS A 269 37.19 -29.58 22.07
C HIS A 269 38.01 -29.01 20.92
N THR A 270 39.30 -28.77 21.18
CA THR A 270 40.25 -28.27 20.19
C THR A 270 41.09 -29.41 19.64
N SER A 271 41.11 -29.53 18.32
CA SER A 271 41.90 -30.49 17.55
C SER A 271 42.71 -29.78 16.47
N ASP A 272 43.58 -30.51 15.78
CA ASP A 272 44.40 -29.97 14.68
C ASP A 272 43.55 -29.41 13.51
N GLU A 273 42.30 -29.86 13.37
CA GLU A 273 41.36 -29.42 12.32
C GLU A 273 40.46 -28.25 12.75
N GLY A 274 40.51 -27.85 14.03
CA GLY A 274 39.72 -26.73 14.57
C GLY A 274 39.14 -26.98 15.96
N THR A 275 38.38 -26.00 16.46
CA THR A 275 37.68 -26.07 17.75
C THR A 275 36.19 -26.34 17.52
N ALA A 276 35.69 -27.46 18.03
CA ALA A 276 34.28 -27.79 18.07
C ALA A 276 33.66 -27.30 19.38
N SER A 277 32.48 -26.67 19.31
CA SER A 277 31.68 -26.29 20.48
C SER A 277 30.44 -27.17 20.55
N PHE A 278 30.20 -27.78 21.70
CA PHE A 278 29.04 -28.64 21.94
C PHE A 278 27.99 -27.87 22.73
N GLY A 279 26.79 -27.77 22.16
CA GLY A 279 25.64 -27.19 22.85
C GLY A 279 25.13 -28.14 23.92
N TRP A 280 24.87 -27.62 25.13
CA TRP A 280 24.31 -28.40 26.22
C TRP A 280 22.90 -28.87 25.89
N ILE A 281 22.63 -30.17 26.04
CA ILE A 281 21.31 -30.76 25.74
C ILE A 281 20.19 -30.17 26.60
N CYS A 282 20.49 -29.72 27.82
CA CYS A 282 19.52 -29.07 28.71
C CYS A 282 19.24 -27.61 28.32
N GLY A 283 20.00 -27.02 27.38
CA GLY A 283 19.89 -25.61 27.01
C GLY A 283 20.48 -24.68 28.07
N HIS A 284 19.67 -24.26 29.02
CA HIS A 284 20.06 -23.36 30.12
C HIS A 284 19.27 -23.68 31.40
N LEU A 285 19.81 -23.26 32.55
CA LEU A 285 19.14 -23.32 33.86
C LEU A 285 19.07 -21.92 34.48
N PHE A 286 17.98 -21.63 35.19
CA PHE A 286 17.80 -20.40 35.99
C PHE A 286 18.16 -20.58 37.47
N ASP A 287 18.73 -21.73 37.85
CA ASP A 287 19.19 -22.00 39.21
C ASP A 287 20.70 -22.24 39.23
N TYR A 288 21.44 -21.34 39.89
CA TYR A 288 22.90 -21.38 39.93
C TYR A 288 23.45 -22.63 40.64
N PRO A 289 22.98 -23.01 41.86
CA PRO A 289 23.48 -24.21 42.53
C PRO A 289 23.30 -25.49 41.70
N SER A 290 22.15 -25.65 41.03
CA SER A 290 21.92 -26.80 40.14
C SER A 290 22.88 -26.79 38.95
N ALA A 291 23.12 -25.64 38.33
CA ALA A 291 24.06 -25.51 37.23
C ALA A 291 25.51 -25.81 37.67
N VAL A 292 25.92 -25.34 38.85
CA VAL A 292 27.25 -25.61 39.43
C VAL A 292 27.42 -27.08 39.75
N LEU A 293 26.43 -27.72 40.38
CA LEU A 293 26.49 -29.15 40.69
C LEU A 293 26.70 -30.00 39.43
N LEU A 294 25.94 -29.71 38.37
CA LEU A 294 26.09 -30.40 37.08
C LEU A 294 27.43 -30.10 36.42
N TYR A 295 27.95 -28.88 36.58
CA TYR A 295 29.27 -28.50 36.09
C TYR A 295 30.39 -29.24 36.84
N GLU A 296 30.32 -29.31 38.17
CA GLU A 296 31.27 -30.03 39.00
C GLU A 296 31.32 -31.51 38.62
N MET A 297 30.17 -32.15 38.44
CA MET A 297 30.09 -33.54 37.95
C MET A 297 30.79 -33.71 36.58
N CYS A 298 30.67 -32.73 35.68
CA CYS A 298 31.36 -32.77 34.39
C CYS A 298 32.88 -32.52 34.50
N VAL A 299 33.33 -31.78 35.51
CA VAL A 299 34.77 -31.53 35.76
C VAL A 299 35.42 -32.72 36.45
N GLU A 300 34.71 -33.39 37.36
CA GLU A 300 35.16 -34.60 38.04
C GLU A 300 35.32 -35.77 37.07
N GLU A 301 34.38 -35.93 36.14
CA GLU A 301 34.40 -36.97 35.10
C GLU A 301 34.46 -36.32 33.69
N PRO A 302 35.62 -35.75 33.29
CA PRO A 302 35.74 -34.98 32.05
C PRO A 302 35.82 -35.84 30.78
N MET A 303 35.79 -37.17 30.93
CA MET A 303 35.91 -38.12 29.83
C MET A 303 34.61 -38.15 29.03
N ALA A 304 34.56 -37.35 27.96
CA ALA A 304 33.46 -37.37 27.02
C ALA A 304 33.42 -38.71 26.25
N THR A 305 32.29 -39.40 26.31
CA THR A 305 32.03 -40.60 25.49
C THR A 305 31.18 -40.20 24.29
N LEU A 306 31.62 -40.59 23.09
CA LEU A 306 30.88 -40.36 21.87
C LEU A 306 29.74 -41.37 21.75
N GLU A 307 28.53 -40.96 22.12
CA GLU A 307 27.32 -41.68 21.71
C GLU A 307 26.88 -41.17 20.33
N ILE A 308 27.16 -41.95 19.28
CA ILE A 308 26.68 -41.64 17.93
C ILE A 308 25.17 -41.89 17.89
N GLN A 309 24.38 -40.87 18.22
CA GLN A 309 22.95 -40.87 17.95
C GLN A 309 22.73 -40.48 16.49
N THR A 310 22.78 -41.49 15.61
CA THR A 310 22.40 -41.41 14.19
C THR A 310 23.16 -40.34 13.40
N ILE A 311 24.15 -40.76 12.63
CA ILE A 311 24.50 -40.02 11.41
C ILE A 311 23.28 -40.17 10.52
N LYS A 312 22.34 -39.22 10.57
CA LYS A 312 21.48 -39.01 9.40
C LYS A 312 22.48 -38.76 8.30
N ASN A 313 22.57 -39.67 7.33
CA ASN A 313 23.34 -39.43 6.10
C ASN A 313 22.84 -38.08 5.60
N GLN A 314 23.62 -37.04 5.92
CA GLN A 314 23.52 -35.75 5.32
C GLN A 314 24.12 -35.97 3.95
N ASP A 315 23.35 -36.65 3.08
CA ASP A 315 23.52 -36.47 1.67
C ASP A 315 23.63 -34.97 1.48
N TYR A 316 24.69 -34.52 0.81
CA TYR A 316 24.97 -33.13 0.45
C TYR A 316 23.85 -32.51 -0.43
N HIS A 317 22.61 -32.98 -0.35
CA HIS A 317 21.46 -32.11 -0.37
C HIS A 317 21.56 -31.16 0.81
N PHE A 318 22.24 -30.03 0.55
CA PHE A 318 21.97 -28.73 1.16
C PHE A 318 20.72 -28.80 2.03
N LEU A 319 20.84 -28.45 3.33
CA LEU A 319 19.72 -27.92 4.10
C LEU A 319 18.94 -27.03 3.13
N ARG A 320 17.87 -27.55 2.53
CA ARG A 320 17.01 -26.76 1.66
C ARG A 320 16.25 -25.91 2.66
N ASN A 321 16.91 -24.86 3.17
CA ASN A 321 16.25 -23.63 3.55
C ASN A 321 15.22 -23.45 2.45
N GLY A 322 13.94 -23.63 2.82
CA GLY A 322 12.87 -23.80 1.84
C GLY A 322 13.06 -22.78 0.74
N SER A 323 13.00 -23.23 -0.52
CA SER A 323 13.10 -22.31 -1.64
C SER A 323 12.15 -21.14 -1.39
N VAL A 324 12.67 -19.91 -1.56
CA VAL A 324 11.92 -18.69 -1.24
C VAL A 324 10.52 -18.81 -1.85
N VAL A 325 9.50 -18.76 -0.98
CA VAL A 325 8.12 -18.78 -1.43
C VAL A 325 7.91 -17.63 -2.42
N PRO A 326 7.08 -17.78 -3.46
CA PRO A 326 6.84 -16.70 -4.39
C PRO A 326 6.49 -15.41 -3.64
N LEU A 327 7.03 -14.29 -4.09
CA LEU A 327 6.82 -13.00 -3.43
C LEU A 327 5.36 -12.60 -3.58
N PHE A 328 4.70 -12.35 -2.45
CA PHE A 328 3.36 -11.78 -2.39
C PHE A 328 3.39 -10.54 -1.50
N SER A 329 2.60 -9.52 -1.86
CA SER A 329 2.30 -8.45 -0.92
C SER A 329 1.44 -9.03 0.20
N VAL A 330 1.96 -9.03 1.43
CA VAL A 330 1.22 -9.51 2.60
C VAL A 330 0.25 -8.41 3.05
N GLY A 331 -0.88 -8.32 2.37
CA GLY A 331 -2.04 -7.57 2.85
C GLY A 331 -2.63 -8.30 4.05
N LYS A 332 -2.73 -7.64 5.20
CA LYS A 332 -3.42 -8.18 6.38
C LYS A 332 -4.89 -8.38 5.99
N LYS A 333 -5.29 -9.62 5.64
CA LYS A 333 -6.71 -9.99 5.54
C LYS A 333 -7.32 -9.70 6.91
N ARG A 334 -8.13 -8.66 6.99
CA ARG A 334 -9.10 -8.49 8.08
C ARG A 334 -10.39 -9.16 7.65
#